data_AF-D9SXC4-F1
#
_entry.id   AF-D9SXC4-F1
#
_cell.length_a   1.000
_cell.length_b   1.000
_cell.length_c   1.000
_cell.angle_alpha   90.00
_cell.angle_beta   90.00
_cell.angle_gamma   90.00
#
_symmetry.space_group_name_H-M   'P 1'
#
loop_
_entity.id
_entity.type
_entity.pdbx_description
1 polymer ?
#
loop_
_entity_poly.entity_id
_entity_poly.type
_entity_poly.pdbx_seq_one_letter_code
_entity_poly.pdbx_strand_id
1 'polypeptide(L)'
;MKDVIFDDFQNTVEDSLLRHRSLIDILSKLQESDARVNRAISKAITNCGCIKVNGQKQQMNFNVDSLNDEKLKNSLNSHVIGDLCDSCRDIVERELGNHLFYVAALCNTLDLNMYDILLKENDKINTLGKFSFR
;
A
#
# COMPACT_ATOMS: atom_id res chain seq x y z
N MET A 1 -18.23 1.15 -12.79
CA MET A 1 -18.09 2.10 -11.65
C MET A 1 -16.70 2.02 -11.04
N LYS A 2 -16.13 0.83 -10.81
CA LYS A 2 -14.74 0.71 -10.34
C LYS A 2 -13.71 1.10 -11.41
N ASP A 3 -13.86 0.66 -12.67
CA ASP A 3 -13.05 1.13 -13.81
C ASP A 3 -12.93 2.66 -13.87
N VAL A 4 -14.10 3.32 -13.86
CA VAL A 4 -14.24 4.77 -14.03
C VAL A 4 -13.39 5.54 -13.00
N ILE A 5 -13.29 5.07 -11.76
CA ILE A 5 -12.49 5.75 -10.73
C ILE A 5 -10.99 5.68 -11.04
N PHE A 6 -10.50 4.54 -11.52
CA PHE A 6 -9.08 4.36 -11.83
C PHE A 6 -8.69 5.08 -13.12
N ASP A 7 -9.53 5.00 -14.15
CA ASP A 7 -9.32 5.72 -15.40
C ASP A 7 -9.39 7.24 -15.16
N ASP A 8 -10.39 7.74 -14.42
CA ASP A 8 -10.51 9.17 -14.08
C ASP A 8 -9.30 9.65 -13.28
N PHE A 9 -8.84 8.85 -12.30
CA PHE A 9 -7.66 9.18 -11.52
C PHE A 9 -6.41 9.24 -12.41
N GLN A 10 -6.19 8.21 -13.23
CA GLN A 10 -5.03 8.12 -14.12
C GLN A 10 -5.01 9.26 -15.16
N ASN A 11 -6.16 9.62 -15.72
CA ASN A 11 -6.33 10.76 -16.62
C ASN A 11 -6.06 12.10 -15.91
N THR A 12 -6.60 12.27 -14.70
CA THR A 12 -6.35 13.48 -13.89
C THR A 12 -4.85 13.66 -13.59
N VAL A 13 -4.14 12.56 -13.34
CA VAL A 13 -2.68 12.56 -13.14
C VAL A 13 -1.95 12.95 -14.43
N GLU A 14 -2.38 12.43 -15.59
CA GLU A 14 -1.80 12.79 -16.89
C GLU A 14 -1.88 14.28 -17.17
N ASP A 15 -3.07 14.87 -16.96
CA ASP A 15 -3.30 16.31 -17.12
C ASP A 15 -2.48 17.17 -16.14
N SER A 16 -2.14 16.60 -14.98
CA SER A 16 -1.36 17.27 -13.94
C SER A 16 0.16 17.22 -14.16
N LEU A 17 0.66 16.35 -15.04
CA LEU A 17 2.09 16.17 -15.33
C LEU A 17 2.63 17.24 -16.29
N LEU A 18 2.64 18.50 -15.83
CA LEU A 18 3.24 19.63 -16.54
C LEU A 18 4.77 19.71 -16.37
N ARG A 19 5.31 19.12 -15.29
CA ARG A 19 6.74 19.09 -14.94
C ARG A 19 7.14 17.66 -14.57
N HIS A 20 8.38 17.25 -14.86
CA HIS A 20 8.90 15.91 -14.56
C HIS A 20 8.29 14.77 -15.38
N ARG A 21 8.25 14.94 -16.72
CA ARG A 21 7.85 13.87 -17.66
C ARG A 21 8.92 12.80 -17.89
N SER A 22 10.16 13.05 -17.46
CA SER A 22 11.22 12.08 -17.64
C SER A 22 10.90 10.85 -16.78
N LEU A 23 11.06 9.65 -17.35
CA LEU A 23 10.88 8.40 -16.61
C LEU A 23 11.78 8.37 -15.35
N ILE A 24 13.00 8.93 -15.45
CA ILE A 24 13.94 9.01 -14.33
C ILE A 24 13.42 9.94 -13.23
N ASP A 25 12.80 11.06 -13.60
CA ASP A 25 12.22 12.00 -12.63
C ASP A 25 11.05 11.34 -11.90
N ILE A 26 10.19 10.61 -12.63
CA ILE A 26 9.05 9.89 -12.07
C ILE A 26 9.53 8.80 -11.10
N LEU A 27 10.51 8.00 -11.49
CA LEU A 27 11.10 6.98 -10.61
C LEU A 27 11.71 7.60 -9.34
N SER A 28 12.42 8.72 -9.49
CA SER A 28 13.01 9.45 -8.35
C SER A 28 11.92 9.97 -7.41
N LYS A 29 10.82 10.50 -7.95
CA LYS A 29 9.68 10.99 -7.16
C LYS A 29 8.87 9.88 -6.52
N LEU A 30 8.74 8.74 -7.19
CA LEU A 30 8.11 7.54 -6.62
C LEU A 30 8.89 7.08 -5.39
N GLN A 31 10.23 7.00 -5.46
CA GLN A 31 11.07 6.66 -4.31
C GLN A 31 10.97 7.71 -3.19
N GLU A 32 10.96 9.00 -3.52
CA GLU A 32 10.78 10.07 -2.54
C GLU A 32 9.43 9.95 -1.81
N SER A 33 8.36 9.64 -2.55
CA SER A 33 7.02 9.49 -1.99
C SER A 33 6.91 8.28 -1.04
N ASP A 34 7.53 7.14 -1.38
CA ASP A 34 7.61 5.98 -0.48
C ASP A 34 8.32 6.32 0.83
N ALA A 35 9.46 7.03 0.74
CA ALA A 35 10.18 7.48 1.93
C ALA A 35 9.33 8.41 2.82
N ARG A 36 8.45 9.23 2.25
CA ARG A 36 7.52 10.09 3.01
C ARG A 36 6.43 9.29 3.72
N VAL A 37 5.86 8.27 3.08
CA VAL A 37 4.91 7.32 3.71
C VAL A 37 5.57 6.66 4.91
N ASN A 38 6.77 6.10 4.74
CA ASN A 38 7.54 5.47 5.81
C ASN A 38 7.82 6.43 6.97
N ARG A 39 8.12 7.71 6.66
CA ARG A 39 8.34 8.76 7.67
C ARG A 39 7.05 9.12 8.42
N ALA A 40 5.91 9.18 7.74
CA ALA A 40 4.62 9.47 8.38
C ALA A 40 4.26 8.39 9.41
N ILE A 41 4.42 7.12 9.04
CA ILE A 41 4.21 5.97 9.93
C ILE A 41 5.21 6.01 11.09
N SER A 42 6.50 6.23 10.81
CA SER A 42 7.53 6.33 11.85
C SER A 42 7.19 7.43 12.87
N LYS A 43 6.73 8.60 12.42
CA LYS A 43 6.31 9.69 13.31
C LYS A 43 5.06 9.36 14.12
N ALA A 44 4.12 8.61 13.55
CA ALA A 44 2.96 8.11 14.29
C ALA A 44 3.40 7.23 15.47
N ILE A 45 4.47 6.45 15.30
CA ILE A 45 5.07 5.60 16.34
C ILE A 45 5.91 6.41 17.35
N THR A 46 6.88 7.21 16.86
CA THR A 46 7.93 7.79 17.71
C THR A 46 7.60 9.15 18.28
N ASN A 47 6.84 9.97 17.54
CA ASN A 47 6.56 11.36 17.91
C ASN A 47 5.15 11.52 18.50
N CYS A 48 4.15 10.92 17.84
CA CYS A 48 2.77 10.96 18.33
C CYS A 48 2.52 9.86 19.38
N GLY A 49 2.95 8.63 19.09
CA GLY A 49 2.73 7.47 19.96
C GLY A 49 1.30 6.91 19.92
N CYS A 50 0.49 7.31 18.93
CA CYS A 50 -0.87 6.79 18.75
C CYS A 50 -0.89 5.29 18.39
N ILE A 51 0.14 4.83 17.69
CA ILE A 51 0.42 3.42 17.45
C ILE A 51 1.76 3.03 18.05
N LYS A 52 1.91 1.76 18.42
CA LYS A 52 3.15 1.17 18.91
C LYS A 52 3.46 -0.09 18.11
N VAL A 53 4.75 -0.36 17.90
CA VAL A 53 5.20 -1.59 17.26
C VAL A 53 5.82 -2.50 18.32
N ASN A 54 5.24 -3.68 18.53
CA ASN A 54 5.79 -4.71 19.40
C ASN A 54 6.47 -5.80 18.57
N GLY A 55 7.75 -5.61 18.25
CA GLY A 55 8.54 -6.57 17.49
C GLY A 55 8.87 -7.82 18.30
N GLN A 56 8.05 -8.85 18.19
CA GLN A 56 8.27 -10.15 18.84
C GLN A 56 8.08 -11.32 17.88
N LYS A 57 8.73 -12.45 18.15
CA LYS A 57 8.49 -13.69 17.41
C LYS A 57 7.00 -14.03 17.50
N GLN A 58 6.35 -14.23 16.36
CA GLN A 58 4.94 -14.59 16.35
C GLN A 58 4.76 -15.98 16.95
N GLN A 59 3.84 -16.10 17.92
CA GLN A 59 3.56 -17.36 18.60
C GLN A 59 2.52 -18.14 17.79
N MET A 60 2.98 -19.12 17.02
CA MET A 60 2.11 -20.08 16.34
C MET A 60 1.62 -21.12 17.36
N ASN A 61 0.48 -20.86 17.99
CA ASN A 61 -0.12 -21.75 19.00
C ASN A 61 -0.98 -22.84 18.36
N PHE A 62 -0.41 -23.67 17.46
CA PHE A 62 -1.14 -24.78 16.85
C PHE A 62 -0.37 -26.10 16.90
N ASN A 63 -1.10 -27.17 17.21
CA ASN A 63 -0.70 -28.53 16.85
C ASN A 63 -0.77 -28.63 15.31
N VAL A 64 0.33 -29.07 14.72
CA VAL A 64 0.57 -29.16 13.26
C VAL A 64 -0.55 -29.91 12.53
N ASP A 65 -1.25 -30.81 13.23
CA ASP A 65 -2.32 -31.67 12.69
C ASP A 65 -3.70 -30.99 12.53
N SER A 66 -3.86 -29.72 12.92
CA SER A 66 -5.17 -29.02 12.98
C SER A 66 -5.21 -27.65 12.29
N LEU A 67 -4.23 -27.40 11.41
CA LEU A 67 -4.09 -26.14 10.69
C LEU A 67 -5.21 -25.97 9.65
N ASN A 68 -6.19 -25.13 9.96
CA ASN A 68 -7.03 -24.50 8.95
C ASN A 68 -6.49 -23.07 8.70
N ASP A 69 -6.66 -22.54 7.49
CA ASP A 69 -6.09 -21.26 7.07
C ASP A 69 -6.67 -20.05 7.82
N GLU A 70 -7.92 -20.12 8.28
CA GLU A 70 -8.56 -19.07 9.08
C GLU A 70 -7.94 -18.97 10.47
N LYS A 71 -7.62 -20.11 11.08
CA LYS A 71 -6.90 -20.18 12.36
C LYS A 71 -5.50 -19.61 12.22
N LEU A 72 -4.84 -19.87 11.09
CA LEU A 72 -3.50 -19.35 10.79
C LEU A 72 -3.54 -17.82 10.62
N LYS A 73 -4.47 -17.28 9.81
CA LYS A 73 -4.68 -15.83 9.67
C LYS A 73 -5.01 -15.15 11.00
N ASN A 74 -5.84 -15.76 11.84
CA ASN A 74 -6.20 -15.22 13.15
C ASN A 74 -5.06 -15.26 14.18
N SER A 75 -4.01 -16.06 13.93
CA SER A 75 -2.84 -16.14 14.82
C SER A 75 -1.71 -15.18 14.47
N LEU A 76 -1.69 -14.68 13.22
CA LEU A 76 -0.67 -13.76 12.75
C LEU A 76 -1.00 -12.36 13.27
N ASN A 77 -0.10 -11.79 14.07
CA ASN A 77 -0.23 -10.45 14.62
C ASN A 77 0.47 -9.44 13.68
N SER A 78 -0.15 -8.30 13.41
CA SER A 78 0.45 -7.21 12.62
C SER A 78 1.61 -6.49 13.33
N HIS A 79 1.86 -6.84 14.59
CA HIS A 79 2.76 -6.18 15.54
C HIS A 79 2.37 -4.74 15.89
N VAL A 80 1.22 -4.25 15.41
CA VAL A 80 0.71 -2.90 15.69
C VAL A 80 -0.23 -2.94 16.89
N ILE A 81 -0.01 -2.03 17.85
CA ILE A 81 -0.86 -1.82 19.02
C ILE A 81 -1.38 -0.39 19.00
N GLY A 82 -2.70 -0.22 19.15
CA GLY A 82 -3.38 1.08 19.08
C GLY A 82 -3.83 1.42 17.67
N ASP A 83 -4.41 2.61 17.52
CA ASP A 83 -4.99 3.11 16.28
C ASP A 83 -4.42 4.49 15.95
N LEU A 84 -4.32 4.80 14.66
CA LEU A 84 -3.95 6.14 14.21
C LEU A 84 -5.01 7.15 14.69
N CYS A 85 -4.56 8.20 15.38
CA CYS A 85 -5.40 9.36 15.65
C CYS A 85 -5.69 10.14 14.35
N ASP A 86 -6.72 10.98 14.35
CA ASP A 86 -7.18 11.71 13.16
C ASP A 86 -6.04 12.47 12.46
N SER A 87 -5.21 13.18 13.23
CA SER A 87 -4.08 13.92 12.66
C SER A 87 -3.04 13.01 11.97
N CYS A 88 -2.69 11.87 12.56
CA CYS A 88 -1.75 10.95 11.93
C CYS A 88 -2.37 10.22 10.73
N ARG A 89 -3.66 9.88 10.82
CA ARG A 89 -4.42 9.29 9.72
C ARG A 89 -4.43 10.21 8.51
N ASP A 90 -4.78 11.48 8.68
CA ASP A 90 -4.81 12.47 7.59
C ASP A 90 -3.44 12.59 6.89
N ILE A 91 -2.35 12.60 7.67
CA ILE A 91 -1.00 12.67 7.11
C ILE A 91 -0.67 11.40 6.32
N VAL A 92 -0.95 10.22 6.88
CA VAL A 92 -0.66 8.94 6.22
C VAL A 92 -1.47 8.80 4.93
N GLU A 93 -2.77 9.11 4.96
CA GLU A 93 -3.64 9.08 3.77
C GLU A 93 -3.15 10.05 2.69
N ARG A 94 -2.72 11.25 3.07
CA ARG A 94 -2.16 12.23 2.12
C ARG A 94 -0.86 11.72 1.48
N GLU A 95 0.08 11.19 2.25
CA GLU A 95 1.35 10.69 1.70
C GLU A 95 1.12 9.43 0.83
N LEU A 96 0.19 8.54 1.19
CA LEU A 96 -0.22 7.41 0.36
C LEU A 96 -0.87 7.86 -0.94
N GLY A 97 -1.76 8.86 -0.89
CA GLY A 97 -2.36 9.44 -2.10
C GLY A 97 -1.30 10.04 -3.04
N ASN A 98 -0.32 10.74 -2.49
CA ASN A 98 0.82 11.25 -3.26
C ASN A 98 1.70 10.12 -3.83
N HIS A 99 1.85 9.00 -3.12
CA HIS A 99 2.53 7.82 -3.67
C HIS A 99 1.76 7.22 -4.85
N LEU A 100 0.44 7.05 -4.72
CA LEU A 100 -0.43 6.58 -5.79
C LEU A 100 -0.42 7.49 -7.02
N PHE A 101 -0.31 8.81 -6.84
CA PHE A 101 -0.10 9.75 -7.94
C PHE A 101 1.12 9.39 -8.78
N TYR A 102 2.26 9.10 -8.16
CA TYR A 102 3.48 8.74 -8.91
C TYR A 102 3.43 7.33 -9.50
N VAL A 103 2.66 6.41 -8.91
CA VAL A 103 2.37 5.11 -9.54
C VAL A 103 1.55 5.32 -10.82
N ALA A 104 0.50 6.14 -10.78
CA ALA A 104 -0.30 6.47 -11.97
C ALA A 104 0.52 7.21 -13.03
N ALA A 105 1.39 8.13 -12.63
CA ALA A 105 2.31 8.82 -13.53
C ALA A 105 3.25 7.84 -14.26
N LEU A 106 3.72 6.82 -13.54
CA LEU A 106 4.54 5.75 -14.11
C LEU A 106 3.73 4.91 -15.11
N CYS A 107 2.48 4.58 -14.77
CA CYS A 107 1.56 3.88 -15.70
C CYS A 107 1.36 4.67 -16.99
N ASN A 108 1.06 5.97 -16.90
CA ASN A 108 0.91 6.85 -18.07
C ASN A 108 2.17 6.89 -18.94
N THR A 109 3.33 7.01 -18.30
CA THR A 109 4.63 7.09 -19.03
C THR A 109 4.98 5.80 -19.77
N LEU A 110 4.51 4.65 -19.28
CA LEU A 110 4.78 3.34 -19.84
C LEU A 110 3.61 2.80 -20.69
N ASP A 111 2.59 3.62 -20.95
CA ASP A 111 1.37 3.22 -21.68
C ASP A 111 0.69 1.99 -21.06
N LEU A 112 0.57 1.99 -19.72
CA LEU A 112 -0.06 0.93 -18.94
C LEU A 112 -1.39 1.42 -18.35
N ASN A 113 -2.43 0.58 -18.42
CA ASN A 113 -3.69 0.84 -17.73
C ASN A 113 -3.62 0.34 -16.27
N MET A 114 -3.83 1.24 -15.30
CA MET A 114 -3.78 0.94 -13.87
C MET A 114 -4.88 -0.03 -13.44
N TYR A 115 -6.07 0.09 -13.99
CA TYR A 115 -7.18 -0.79 -13.67
C TYR A 115 -6.91 -2.24 -14.12
N ASP A 116 -6.38 -2.44 -15.32
CA ASP A 116 -5.97 -3.75 -15.83
C ASP A 116 -4.89 -4.39 -14.95
N ILE A 117 -3.93 -3.59 -14.46
CA ILE A 117 -2.90 -4.08 -13.53
C ILE A 117 -3.56 -4.59 -12.24
N LEU A 118 -4.50 -3.84 -11.68
CA LEU A 118 -5.21 -4.22 -10.45
C LEU A 118 -6.12 -5.44 -10.66
N LEU A 119 -6.82 -5.55 -11.80
CA LEU A 119 -7.59 -6.74 -12.15
C LEU A 119 -6.71 -7.97 -12.23
N LYS A 120 -5.59 -7.89 -12.96
CA LYS A 120 -4.62 -9.00 -13.08
C LYS A 120 -4.06 -9.42 -11.73
N GLU A 121 -3.76 -8.46 -10.84
CA GLU A 121 -3.25 -8.79 -9.51
C GLU A 121 -4.35 -9.40 -8.62
N ASN A 122 -5.56 -8.86 -8.66
CA ASN A 122 -6.71 -9.42 -7.92
C ASN A 122 -7.02 -10.85 -8.38
N ASP A 123 -7.00 -11.11 -9.69
CA ASP A 123 -7.21 -12.46 -10.23
C ASP A 123 -6.10 -13.42 -9.80
N LYS A 124 -4.83 -12.97 -9.78
CA LYS A 124 -3.72 -13.79 -9.25
C LYS A 124 -3.90 -14.11 -7.77
N ILE A 125 -4.27 -13.12 -6.95
CA ILE A 125 -4.52 -13.31 -5.51
C ILE A 125 -5.66 -14.31 -5.31
N ASN A 126 -6.75 -14.20 -6.07
CA ASN A 126 -7.90 -15.10 -5.95
C ASN A 126 -7.62 -16.50 -6.50
N THR A 127 -6.83 -16.61 -7.59
CA THR A 127 -6.46 -17.89 -8.21
C THR A 127 -5.49 -18.68 -7.33
N LEU A 128 -4.48 -18.00 -6.78
CA LEU A 128 -3.51 -18.62 -5.87
C LEU A 128 -4.11 -18.84 -4.49
N GLY A 129 -5.09 -18.04 -4.09
CA GLY A 129 -5.84 -18.17 -2.85
C GLY A 129 -4.93 -18.46 -1.66
N LYS A 130 -5.00 -19.70 -1.18
CA LYS A 130 -4.29 -20.22 0.01
C LYS A 130 -2.79 -20.47 -0.19
N PHE A 131 -2.30 -20.46 -1.44
CA PHE A 131 -0.89 -20.70 -1.80
C PHE A 131 -0.13 -19.41 -2.13
N SER A 132 -0.80 -18.24 -2.08
CA SER A 132 -0.14 -16.95 -2.17
C SER A 132 0.50 -16.61 -0.82
N PHE A 133 1.82 -16.80 -0.70
CA PHE A 133 2.62 -16.36 0.46
C PHE A 133 3.01 -14.87 0.39
N ARG A 134 2.20 -14.04 -0.26
CA ARG A 134 2.35 -12.58 -0.29
C ARG A 134 1.56 -11.93 0.84
#